data_AF-A0A077PZ16-F1
#
_entry.id   AF-A0A077PZ16-F1
#
_cell.length_a   1.000
_cell.length_b   1.000
_cell.length_c   1.000
_cell.angle_alpha   90.00
_cell.angle_beta   90.00
_cell.angle_gamma   90.00
#
_symmetry.space_group_name_H-M   'P 1'
#
loop_
_entity.id
_entity.type
_entity.pdbx_description
1 polymer ?
#
loop_
_entity_poly.entity_id
_entity_poly.type
_entity_poly.pdbx_seq_one_letter_code
_entity_poly.pdbx_strand_id
1 'polypeptide(L)'
;MIVKIGVQFAKEILNYPIEDKKKILAFIKHTQQNGLRELEGRNKSSDDVDKDDPFFPTKVKFAQQHKLWHYHIGVVEYDLSKPFGDRTSEYVLHYINQLVPDELKVVDFSGHPPFKMPLSSYLN
;
A
#
# COMPACT_ATOMS: atom_id res chain seq x y z
N MET A 1 -5.31 0.27 15.64
CA MET A 1 -4.11 -0.36 15.02
C MET A 1 -2.94 0.62 15.15
N ILE A 2 -1.74 0.15 15.45
CA ILE A 2 -0.52 0.97 15.42
C ILE A 2 -0.07 1.10 13.97
N VAL A 3 0.18 2.33 13.52
CA VAL A 3 0.71 2.58 12.17
C VAL A 3 2.11 3.18 12.29
N LYS A 4 3.10 2.45 11.79
CA LYS A 4 4.50 2.89 11.66
C LYS A 4 4.80 3.35 10.25
N ILE A 5 5.87 4.11 10.11
CA ILE A 5 6.37 4.64 8.84
C ILE A 5 7.80 4.12 8.65
N GLY A 6 8.08 3.53 7.48
CA GLY A 6 9.41 3.07 7.09
C GLY A 6 10.40 4.22 6.96
N VAL A 7 11.67 3.95 7.25
CA VAL A 7 12.69 5.02 7.36
C VAL A 7 12.90 5.73 6.03
N GLN A 8 12.94 4.98 4.93
CA GLN A 8 13.11 5.56 3.60
C GLN A 8 11.87 6.37 3.20
N PHE A 9 10.68 5.80 3.39
CA PHE A 9 9.42 6.47 3.10
C PHE A 9 9.23 7.78 3.88
N ALA A 10 9.63 7.79 5.16
CA ALA A 10 9.58 8.98 6.01
C ALA A 10 10.41 10.15 5.46
N LYS A 11 11.52 9.87 4.76
CA LYS A 11 12.35 10.90 4.13
C LYS A 11 11.70 11.44 2.87
N GLU A 12 11.10 10.56 2.08
CA GLU A 12 10.55 10.91 0.76
C GLU A 12 9.20 11.61 0.84
N ILE A 13 8.34 11.21 1.77
CA ILE A 13 7.02 11.82 1.97
C ILE A 13 7.12 13.33 2.25
N LEU A 14 8.27 13.82 2.74
CA LEU A 14 8.53 15.25 2.93
C LEU A 14 8.51 16.03 1.61
N ASN A 15 8.82 15.38 0.48
CA ASN A 15 8.91 16.01 -0.84
C ASN A 15 7.67 15.79 -1.72
N TYR A 16 6.69 15.00 -1.27
CA TYR A 16 5.49 14.72 -2.06
C TYR A 16 4.58 15.96 -2.20
N PRO A 17 3.70 16.00 -3.20
CA PRO A 17 2.64 17.01 -3.27
C PRO A 17 1.77 17.03 -2.01
N ILE A 18 1.31 18.22 -1.61
CA ILE A 18 0.51 18.39 -0.39
C ILE A 18 -0.78 17.54 -0.44
N GLU A 19 -1.42 17.47 -1.60
CA GLU A 19 -2.67 16.69 -1.77
C GLU A 19 -2.43 15.18 -1.60
N ASP A 20 -1.29 14.67 -2.04
CA ASP A 20 -0.93 13.26 -1.87
C ASP A 20 -0.65 12.96 -0.39
N LYS A 21 0.09 13.85 0.30
CA LYS A 21 0.32 13.74 1.75
C LYS A 21 -0.99 13.72 2.54
N LYS A 22 -1.99 14.51 2.14
CA LYS A 22 -3.31 14.50 2.78
C LYS A 22 -3.99 13.14 2.66
N LYS A 23 -3.94 12.52 1.47
CA LYS A 23 -4.51 11.18 1.24
C LYS A 23 -3.76 10.11 2.04
N ILE A 24 -2.43 10.17 2.09
CA ILE A 24 -1.60 9.29 2.93
C ILE A 24 -1.95 9.46 4.42
N LEU A 25 -2.06 10.69 4.90
CA LEU A 25 -2.46 10.98 6.27
C LEU A 25 -3.88 10.49 6.59
N ALA A 26 -4.81 10.61 5.64
CA ALA A 26 -6.17 10.11 5.79
C ALA A 26 -6.17 8.57 5.94
N PHE A 27 -5.43 7.86 5.10
CA PHE A 27 -5.24 6.41 5.23
C PHE A 27 -4.64 6.02 6.59
N ILE A 28 -3.60 6.71 7.06
CA ILE A 28 -2.96 6.46 8.36
C ILE A 28 -3.97 6.64 9.49
N LYS A 29 -4.69 7.78 9.53
CA LYS A 29 -5.67 8.09 10.57
C LYS A 29 -6.81 7.08 10.59
N HIS A 30 -7.35 6.76 9.41
CA HIS A 30 -8.41 5.76 9.27
C HIS A 30 -7.94 4.41 9.80
N THR A 31 -6.76 3.96 9.38
CA THR A 31 -6.20 2.68 9.81
C THR A 31 -5.98 2.63 11.32
N GLN A 32 -5.51 3.73 11.92
CA GLN A 32 -5.34 3.82 13.37
C GLN A 32 -6.66 3.61 14.12
N GLN A 33 -7.75 4.22 13.63
CA GLN A 33 -9.08 4.21 14.24
C GLN A 33 -9.88 2.93 13.96
N ASN A 34 -9.91 2.51 12.70
CA ASN A 34 -10.82 1.49 12.17
C ASN A 34 -10.10 0.18 11.76
N GLY A 35 -8.76 0.18 11.76
CA GLY A 35 -7.98 -0.87 11.10
C GLY A 35 -8.18 -0.82 9.58
N LEU A 36 -8.12 -1.97 8.92
CA LEU A 36 -8.29 -2.07 7.46
C LEU A 36 -9.74 -2.24 7.01
N ARG A 37 -10.71 -1.96 7.89
CA ARG A 37 -12.15 -2.03 7.59
C ARG A 37 -12.60 -0.75 6.88
N GLU A 38 -13.61 -0.85 6.02
CA GLU A 38 -14.26 0.32 5.37
C GLU A 38 -13.28 1.25 4.63
N LEU A 39 -12.24 0.67 4.01
CA LEU A 39 -11.39 1.40 3.09
C LEU A 39 -12.13 1.64 1.78
N GLU A 40 -11.94 2.80 1.15
CA GLU A 40 -12.61 3.13 -0.12
C GLU A 40 -11.97 2.39 -1.30
N GLY A 41 -10.64 2.41 -1.35
CA GLY A 41 -9.87 1.77 -2.41
C GLY A 41 -9.74 0.26 -2.21
N ARG A 42 -9.41 -0.43 -3.29
CA ARG A 42 -9.03 -1.85 -3.23
C ARG A 42 -7.78 -2.01 -2.36
N ASN A 43 -7.87 -2.92 -1.41
CA ASN A 43 -6.78 -3.32 -0.52
C ASN A 43 -6.52 -4.81 -0.68
N LYS A 44 -5.31 -5.21 -1.08
CA LYS A 44 -5.01 -6.63 -1.34
C LYS A 44 -3.58 -6.98 -0.96
N SER A 45 -3.39 -8.27 -0.70
CA SER A 45 -2.06 -8.85 -0.53
C SER A 45 -1.26 -8.68 -1.83
N SER A 46 0.03 -8.36 -1.68
CA SER A 46 0.93 -8.18 -2.82
C SER A 46 1.37 -9.51 -3.44
N ASP A 47 1.03 -10.65 -2.84
CA ASP A 47 1.26 -11.98 -3.42
C ASP A 47 0.21 -12.40 -4.47
N ASP A 48 -0.90 -11.67 -4.58
CA ASP A 48 -1.90 -11.85 -5.64
C ASP A 48 -1.41 -11.19 -6.95
N VAL A 49 -0.40 -11.84 -7.52
CA VAL A 49 0.28 -11.51 -8.78
C VAL A 49 -0.29 -12.37 -9.90
N ASP A 50 -0.29 -11.87 -11.14
CA ASP A 50 -0.67 -12.65 -12.32
C ASP A 50 0.22 -13.91 -12.44
N LYS A 51 -0.39 -15.08 -12.65
CA LYS A 51 0.31 -16.37 -12.76
C LYS A 51 1.19 -16.44 -14.00
N ASP A 52 0.89 -15.65 -15.03
CA ASP A 52 1.67 -15.57 -16.26
C ASP A 52 2.82 -14.55 -16.16
N ASP A 53 2.98 -13.87 -15.02
CA ASP A 53 4.13 -12.98 -14.78
C ASP A 53 5.43 -13.82 -14.75
N PRO A 54 6.45 -13.48 -15.56
CA PRO A 54 7.69 -14.26 -15.63
C PRO A 54 8.47 -14.30 -14.30
N PHE A 55 8.14 -13.41 -13.35
CA PHE A 55 8.72 -13.36 -12.01
C PHE A 55 7.74 -13.79 -10.92
N PHE A 56 6.61 -14.44 -11.26
CA PHE A 56 5.56 -14.83 -10.33
C PHE A 56 6.09 -15.52 -9.05
N PRO A 57 6.90 -16.61 -9.11
CA PRO A 57 7.36 -17.28 -7.89
C PRO A 57 8.20 -16.38 -6.98
N THR A 58 9.04 -15.54 -7.58
CA THR A 58 9.91 -14.61 -6.84
C THR A 58 9.10 -13.50 -6.17
N LYS A 59 8.12 -12.93 -6.89
CA LYS A 59 7.24 -11.87 -6.36
C LYS A 59 6.36 -12.41 -5.22
N VAL A 60 5.72 -13.56 -5.42
CA VAL A 60 4.89 -14.21 -4.40
C VAL A 60 5.71 -14.47 -3.13
N LYS A 61 6.89 -15.10 -3.27
CA LYS A 61 7.78 -15.39 -2.14
C LYS A 61 8.20 -14.12 -1.40
N PHE A 62 8.56 -13.07 -2.14
CA PHE A 62 8.95 -11.78 -1.55
C PHE A 62 7.80 -11.14 -0.76
N ALA A 63 6.59 -11.10 -1.34
CA ALA A 63 5.42 -10.55 -0.67
C ALA A 63 5.05 -11.32 0.60
N GLN A 64 5.06 -12.65 0.57
CA GLN A 64 4.74 -13.48 1.72
C GLN A 64 5.78 -13.34 2.84
N GLN A 65 7.06 -13.39 2.51
CA GLN A 65 8.16 -13.23 3.48
C GLN A 65 8.05 -11.91 4.25
N HIS A 66 7.64 -10.85 3.57
CA HIS A 66 7.56 -9.50 4.13
C HIS A 66 6.14 -9.07 4.50
N LYS A 67 5.15 -9.97 4.41
CA LYS A 67 3.71 -9.69 4.64
C LYS A 67 3.23 -8.42 3.92
N LEU A 68 3.63 -8.27 2.66
CA LEU A 68 3.37 -7.07 1.87
C LEU A 68 1.93 -7.04 1.36
N TRP A 69 1.33 -5.88 1.51
CA TRP A 69 0.03 -5.51 0.98
C TRP A 69 0.14 -4.18 0.25
N HIS A 70 -0.85 -3.88 -0.59
CA HIS A 70 -0.97 -2.59 -1.21
C HIS A 70 -2.42 -2.09 -1.24
N TYR A 71 -2.55 -0.78 -1.14
CA TYR A 71 -3.82 -0.06 -1.10
C TYR A 71 -3.86 1.05 -2.15
N HIS A 72 -4.89 1.05 -3.00
CA HIS A 72 -5.14 2.17 -3.92
C HIS A 72 -5.62 3.39 -3.14
N ILE A 73 -4.86 4.49 -3.19
CA ILE A 73 -5.03 5.63 -2.28
C ILE A 73 -5.79 6.83 -2.87
N GLY A 74 -6.31 6.69 -4.09
CA GLY A 74 -7.11 7.73 -4.74
C GLY A 74 -6.28 8.88 -5.31
N VAL A 75 -4.95 8.76 -5.41
CA VAL A 75 -4.10 9.71 -6.15
C VAL A 75 -4.21 9.47 -7.66
N VAL A 76 -4.17 10.54 -8.43
CA VAL A 76 -4.84 10.72 -9.73
C VAL A 76 -6.35 10.77 -9.54
N GLU A 77 -7.04 9.64 -9.39
CA GLU A 77 -8.42 9.59 -8.87
C GLU A 77 -8.85 8.13 -8.71
N TYR A 78 -9.96 7.90 -7.98
CA TYR A 78 -10.62 6.60 -7.95
C TYR A 78 -11.48 6.39 -9.20
N ASP A 79 -11.43 5.20 -9.78
CA ASP A 79 -12.45 4.73 -10.72
C ASP A 79 -13.77 4.48 -9.97
N LEU A 80 -14.69 5.44 -10.08
CA LEU A 80 -15.99 5.40 -9.41
C LEU A 80 -16.99 4.43 -10.06
N SER A 81 -16.66 3.81 -11.19
CA SER A 81 -17.47 2.72 -11.76
C SER A 81 -17.43 1.45 -10.90
N LYS A 82 -16.42 1.33 -10.03
CA LYS A 82 -16.28 0.24 -9.07
C LYS A 82 -16.97 0.57 -7.74
N PRO A 83 -17.53 -0.45 -7.06
CA PRO A 83 -18.13 -0.27 -5.75
C PRO A 83 -17.08 0.18 -4.71
N PHE A 84 -17.56 0.86 -3.66
CA PHE A 84 -16.75 1.22 -2.50
C PHE A 84 -16.06 -0.04 -1.92
N GLY A 85 -14.78 0.07 -1.57
CA GLY A 85 -13.94 -1.05 -1.14
C GLY A 85 -13.19 -1.76 -2.27
N ASP A 86 -13.54 -1.47 -3.53
CA ASP A 86 -12.93 -2.10 -4.71
C ASP A 86 -12.43 -1.09 -5.75
N ARG A 87 -12.46 0.21 -5.42
CA ARG A 87 -12.03 1.27 -6.32
C ARG A 87 -10.53 1.27 -6.52
N THR A 88 -10.09 1.41 -7.77
CA THR A 88 -8.68 1.50 -8.12
C THR A 88 -8.30 2.93 -8.49
N SER A 89 -7.07 3.32 -8.21
CA SER A 89 -6.44 4.60 -8.58
C SER A 89 -5.02 4.38 -9.09
N GLU A 90 -4.43 5.36 -9.76
CA GLU A 90 -3.09 5.18 -10.37
C GLU A 90 -1.99 4.92 -9.34
N TYR A 91 -2.07 5.45 -8.12
CA TYR A 91 -1.03 5.20 -7.11
C TYR A 91 -1.53 4.33 -5.95
N VAL A 92 -0.59 3.58 -5.38
CA VAL A 92 -0.79 2.71 -4.23
C VAL A 92 0.17 3.04 -3.11
N LEU A 93 -0.26 2.80 -1.87
CA LEU A 93 0.66 2.64 -0.73
C LEU A 93 1.02 1.17 -0.58
N HIS A 94 2.31 0.88 -0.41
CA HIS A 94 2.78 -0.43 0.01
C HIS A 94 3.00 -0.42 1.52
N TYR A 95 2.61 -1.51 2.17
CA TYR A 95 2.78 -1.64 3.61
C TYR A 95 3.02 -3.10 4.03
N ILE A 96 3.68 -3.26 5.18
CA ILE A 96 3.85 -4.54 5.88
C ILE A 96 2.68 -4.70 6.85
N ASN A 97 1.91 -5.77 6.69
CA ASN A 97 0.72 -6.03 7.49
C ASN A 97 0.99 -7.06 8.59
N GLN A 98 0.70 -6.71 9.84
CA GLN A 98 0.73 -7.64 10.98
C GLN A 98 2.05 -8.41 11.14
N LEU A 99 3.19 -7.75 10.95
CA LEU A 99 4.48 -8.33 11.39
C LEU A 99 4.48 -8.53 12.91
N VAL A 100 3.85 -7.59 13.62
CA VAL A 100 3.43 -7.67 15.02
C VAL A 100 1.89 -7.56 15.05
N PRO A 101 1.18 -8.24 15.96
CA PRO A 101 -0.28 -8.09 16.09
C PRO A 101 -0.70 -6.62 16.21
N ASP A 102 -1.77 -6.25 15.50
CA ASP A 102 -2.32 -4.89 15.45
C ASP A 102 -1.35 -3.79 15.00
N GLU A 103 -0.32 -4.15 14.22
CA GLU A 103 0.61 -3.21 13.60
C GLU A 103 0.56 -3.25 12.06
N LEU A 104 0.63 -2.07 11.47
CA LEU A 104 0.88 -1.86 10.05
C LEU A 104 2.08 -0.91 9.89
N LYS A 105 2.96 -1.17 8.92
CA LYS A 105 4.07 -0.28 8.60
C LYS A 105 3.99 0.15 7.14
N VAL A 106 3.75 1.43 6.87
CA VAL A 106 3.77 1.99 5.51
C VAL A 106 5.22 2.10 5.06
N VAL A 107 5.56 1.48 3.93
CA VAL A 107 6.96 1.34 3.48
C VAL A 107 7.25 2.02 2.15
N ASP A 108 6.28 2.21 1.26
CA ASP A 108 6.53 2.80 -0.06
C ASP A 108 5.25 3.39 -0.67
N PHE A 109 5.40 4.21 -1.71
CA PHE A 109 4.34 4.83 -2.51
C PHE A 109 4.77 4.85 -3.98
N SER A 110 3.99 4.19 -4.85
CA SER A 110 4.34 4.11 -6.27
C SER A 110 3.12 3.93 -7.17
N GLY A 111 3.32 4.18 -8.48
CA GLY A 111 2.29 4.01 -9.51
C GLY A 111 2.01 2.55 -9.85
N HIS A 112 0.75 2.25 -10.17
CA HIS A 112 0.20 0.98 -10.61
C HIS A 112 -1.04 1.25 -11.49
N PRO A 113 -1.11 0.74 -12.75
CA PRO A 113 -0.27 -0.29 -13.38
C PRO A 113 0.98 0.19 -14.15
N PRO A 114 1.99 -0.69 -14.39
CA PRO A 114 2.10 -2.07 -13.91
C PRO A 114 2.46 -2.13 -12.41
N PHE A 115 2.04 -3.20 -11.71
CA PHE A 115 2.36 -3.38 -10.29
C PHE A 115 3.87 -3.64 -10.11
N LYS A 116 4.49 -2.89 -9.20
CA LYS A 116 5.89 -3.05 -8.81
C LYS A 116 5.98 -3.29 -7.31
N MET A 117 6.79 -4.27 -6.92
CA MET A 117 7.12 -4.48 -5.52
C MET A 117 7.97 -3.32 -4.99
N PRO A 118 7.84 -2.96 -3.70
CA PRO A 118 8.77 -2.04 -3.07
C PRO A 118 10.18 -2.65 -3.07
N LEU A 119 11.20 -1.81 -3.17
CA LEU A 119 12.59 -2.25 -3.05
C LEU A 119 12.89 -2.70 -1.61
N SER A 120 13.77 -3.68 -1.43
CA SER A 120 14.14 -4.18 -0.10
C SER A 120 14.66 -3.08 0.83
N SER A 121 15.28 -2.02 0.29
CA SER A 121 15.76 -0.86 1.04
C SER A 121 14.64 -0.06 1.72
N TYR A 122 13.40 -0.19 1.27
CA TYR A 122 12.23 0.51 1.81
C TYR A 122 11.57 -0.26 2.96
N LEU A 123 11.89 -1.54 3.15
CA LEU A 123 11.23 -2.40 4.14
C LEU A 123 11.70 -2.13 5.59
N ASN A 124 12.86 -1.47 5.74
CA ASN A 124 13.52 -1.19 7.02
C ASN A 124 12.90 -0.04 7.83
#